data_AF-A0AAI8E8K4-F1
#
_entry.id   AF-A0AAI8E8K4-F1
#
_cell.length_a   1.000
_cell.length_b   1.000
_cell.length_c   1.000
_cell.angle_alpha   90.00
_cell.angle_beta   90.00
_cell.angle_gamma   90.00
#
_symmetry.space_group_name_H-M   'P 1'
#
loop_
_entity.id
_entity.type
_entity.pdbx_description
1 polymer ?
#
loop_
_entity_poly.entity_id
_entity_poly.type
_entity_poly.pdbx_seq_one_letter_code
_entity_poly.pdbx_strand_id
1 'polypeptide(L)'
;MCRLFIGADAELWQSVTRSLRIDGAVTSVRLENFFWWTLEDIAARDNLTVSRLLGKLYDESRNEGHDLDNFASFLRVCCGRYLSLQLNGFVPTEKTTPISALDAQTILAREQENYRQQRASWKKSAAGTDAAHRAA
;
A
#
# COMPACT_ATOMS: atom_id res chain seq x y z
N MET A 1 -17.34 -16.75 3.20
CA MET A 1 -16.53 -15.66 2.62
C MET A 1 -16.83 -14.31 3.27
N CYS A 2 -18.07 -13.79 3.26
CA CYS A 2 -18.38 -12.45 3.78
C CYS A 2 -18.05 -12.24 5.27
N ARG A 3 -18.25 -13.26 6.13
CA ARG A 3 -17.94 -13.17 7.57
C ARG A 3 -16.46 -12.84 7.86
N LEU A 4 -15.53 -13.22 6.99
CA LEU A 4 -14.11 -12.89 7.12
C LEU A 4 -13.86 -11.38 7.04
N PHE A 5 -14.66 -10.67 6.22
CA PHE A 5 -14.48 -9.24 5.97
C PHE A 5 -15.41 -8.38 6.83
N ILE A 6 -16.65 -8.80 7.03
CA ILE A 6 -17.66 -8.04 7.80
C ILE A 6 -17.50 -8.25 9.31
N GLY A 7 -16.96 -9.40 9.73
CA GLY A 7 -16.78 -9.72 11.15
C GLY A 7 -15.47 -9.22 11.77
N ALA A 8 -14.68 -8.42 11.05
CA ALA A 8 -13.45 -7.86 11.61
C ALA A 8 -13.77 -6.72 12.58
N ASP A 9 -12.77 -6.30 13.36
CA ASP A 9 -12.93 -5.25 14.36
C ASP A 9 -13.34 -3.92 13.72
N ALA A 10 -14.42 -3.31 14.21
CA ALA A 10 -14.95 -2.04 13.73
C ALA A 10 -13.91 -0.90 13.76
N GLU A 11 -12.93 -0.98 14.68
CA GLU A 11 -11.84 0.00 14.79
C GLU A 11 -11.04 0.11 13.50
N LEU A 12 -10.89 -0.98 12.75
CA LEU A 12 -10.10 -1.01 11.51
C LEU A 12 -10.57 0.01 10.47
N TRP A 13 -11.87 0.30 10.43
CA TRP A 13 -12.49 1.24 9.47
C TRP A 13 -12.64 2.66 10.01
N GLN A 14 -12.35 2.90 11.29
CA GLN A 14 -12.46 4.25 11.86
C GLN A 14 -11.41 5.16 11.22
N SER A 15 -11.86 6.29 10.66
CA SER A 15 -10.96 7.27 10.06
C SER A 15 -10.38 8.21 11.11
N VAL A 16 -9.06 8.33 11.11
CA VAL A 16 -8.31 9.28 11.94
C VAL A 16 -7.57 10.26 11.04
N THR A 17 -7.70 11.54 11.37
CA THR A 17 -6.97 12.62 10.71
C THR A 17 -5.71 12.96 11.53
N ARG A 18 -4.54 12.93 10.90
CA ARG A 18 -3.27 13.36 11.51
C ARG A 18 -2.68 14.52 10.70
N SER A 19 -2.15 15.52 11.39
CA SER A 19 -1.42 16.63 10.78
C SER A 19 0.04 16.26 10.59
N LEU A 20 0.56 16.44 9.38
CA LEU A 20 1.95 16.20 9.00
C LEU A 20 2.60 17.53 8.66
N ARG A 21 3.86 17.70 9.04
CA ARG A 21 4.68 18.83 8.58
C ARG A 21 5.57 18.32 7.45
N ILE A 22 5.43 18.94 6.29
CA ILE A 22 6.15 18.59 5.07
C ILE A 22 6.62 19.91 4.45
N ASP A 23 7.92 20.09 4.27
CA ASP A 23 8.52 21.34 3.76
C ASP A 23 8.02 22.63 4.44
N GLY A 24 7.73 22.55 5.75
CA GLY A 24 7.21 23.69 6.52
C GLY A 24 5.70 23.94 6.37
N ALA A 25 5.03 23.31 5.41
CA ALA A 25 3.57 23.31 5.30
C ALA A 25 2.95 22.24 6.21
N VAL A 26 1.78 22.53 6.77
CA VAL A 26 0.98 21.56 7.53
C VAL A 26 -0.04 20.91 6.59
N THR A 27 0.14 19.63 6.32
CA THR A 27 -0.77 18.83 5.49
C THR A 27 -1.61 17.93 6.39
N SER A 28 -2.93 17.97 6.22
CA SER A 28 -3.86 17.11 6.95
C SER A 28 -4.13 15.84 6.16
N VAL A 29 -3.88 14.67 6.75
CA VAL A 29 -4.10 13.37 6.11
C VAL A 29 -5.10 12.55 6.91
N ARG A 30 -6.16 12.08 6.25
CA ARG A 30 -7.20 11.23 6.84
C ARG A 30 -7.12 9.82 6.29
N LEU A 31 -6.88 8.85 7.18
CA LEU A 31 -6.80 7.41 6.86
C LEU A 31 -7.53 6.59 7.92
N GLU A 32 -7.95 5.39 7.55
CA GLU A 32 -8.50 4.40 8.45
C GLU A 32 -7.40 3.81 9.37
N ASN A 33 -7.75 3.37 10.58
CA ASN A 33 -6.78 2.85 11.57
C ASN A 33 -5.93 1.70 11.02
N PHE A 34 -6.52 0.81 10.21
CA PHE A 34 -5.76 -0.25 9.56
C PHE A 34 -4.55 0.27 8.79
N PHE A 35 -4.72 1.36 8.04
CA PHE A 35 -3.62 1.97 7.29
C PHE A 35 -2.64 2.68 8.20
N TRP A 36 -3.11 3.35 9.25
CA TRP A 36 -2.21 3.97 10.25
C TRP A 36 -1.31 2.93 10.92
N TRP A 37 -1.85 1.80 11.37
CA TRP A 37 -1.07 0.74 11.99
C TRP A 37 -0.11 0.07 11.01
N THR A 38 -0.52 -0.10 9.75
CA THR A 38 0.39 -0.61 8.71
C THR A 38 1.55 0.36 8.46
N LEU A 39 1.30 1.67 8.44
CA LEU A 39 2.36 2.69 8.34
C LEU A 39 3.28 2.72 9.57
N GLU A 40 2.72 2.50 10.77
CA GLU A 40 3.49 2.35 12.01
C GLU A 40 4.43 1.14 11.94
N ASP A 41 3.95 0.01 11.42
CA ASP A 41 4.79 -1.17 11.20
C ASP A 41 5.93 -0.91 10.21
N ILE A 42 5.62 -0.31 9.06
CA ILE A 42 6.63 0.05 8.04
C ILE A 42 7.68 0.98 8.65
N ALA A 43 7.25 2.04 9.36
CA ALA A 43 8.16 3.00 9.95
C ALA A 43 9.07 2.36 11.01
N ALA A 44 8.50 1.50 11.86
CA ALA A 44 9.25 0.82 12.92
C ALA A 44 10.38 -0.07 12.37
N ARG A 45 10.18 -0.68 11.19
CA ARG A 45 11.20 -1.54 10.56
C ARG A 45 12.48 -0.80 10.17
N ASP A 46 12.39 0.49 9.86
CA ASP A 46 13.56 1.33 9.59
C ASP A 46 13.88 2.27 10.76
N ASN A 47 13.35 1.99 11.97
CA ASN A 47 13.52 2.80 13.17
C ASN A 47 13.12 4.29 12.96
N LEU A 48 12.05 4.50 12.20
CA LEU A 48 11.47 5.81 11.92
C LEU A 48 10.17 6.01 12.71
N THR A 49 9.83 7.26 12.98
CA THR A 49 8.45 7.61 13.33
C THR A 49 7.61 7.66 12.06
N VAL A 50 6.29 7.42 12.17
CA VAL A 50 5.37 7.55 11.03
C VAL A 50 5.50 8.92 10.37
N SER A 51 5.55 10.01 11.15
CA SER A 51 5.70 11.35 10.58
C SER A 51 6.97 11.50 9.73
N ARG A 52 8.09 10.89 10.13
CA ARG A 52 9.34 10.90 9.36
C ARG A 52 9.24 10.06 8.09
N LEU A 53 8.64 8.87 8.18
CA LEU A 53 8.37 8.03 7.01
C LEU A 53 7.50 8.78 5.99
N LEU A 54 6.41 9.39 6.45
CA LEU A 54 5.47 10.09 5.57
C LEU A 54 6.07 11.34 4.93
N GLY A 55 6.91 12.09 5.66
CA GLY A 55 7.67 13.20 5.07
C GLY A 55 8.56 12.72 3.93
N LYS A 56 9.40 11.70 4.17
CA LYS A 56 10.26 11.11 3.13
C LYS A 56 9.47 10.64 1.91
N LEU A 57 8.39 9.88 2.12
CA LEU A 57 7.55 9.39 1.04
C LEU A 57 6.95 10.54 0.22
N TYR A 58 6.53 11.63 0.87
CA TYR A 58 6.01 12.79 0.17
C TYR A 58 7.10 13.46 -0.70
N ASP A 59 8.27 13.73 -0.12
CA ASP A 59 9.35 14.42 -0.79
C ASP A 59 9.88 13.61 -1.99
N GLU A 60 10.11 12.31 -1.79
CA GLU A 60 10.57 11.39 -2.84
C GLU A 60 9.53 11.22 -3.94
N SER A 61 8.24 11.07 -3.59
CA SER A 61 7.18 10.92 -4.59
C SER A 61 7.03 12.17 -5.46
N ARG A 62 7.18 13.36 -4.87
CA ARG A 62 7.16 14.63 -5.61
C ARG A 62 8.34 14.70 -6.59
N ASN A 63 9.52 14.25 -6.17
CA ASN A 63 10.71 14.21 -7.03
C ASN A 63 10.58 13.20 -8.19
N GLU A 64 9.82 12.12 -7.98
CA GLU A 64 9.48 11.15 -9.04
C GLU A 64 8.32 11.61 -9.95
N GLY A 65 7.77 12.82 -9.73
CA GLY A 65 6.73 13.41 -10.57
C GLY A 65 5.32 12.91 -10.27
N HIS A 66 5.09 12.31 -9.11
CA HIS A 66 3.74 11.91 -8.71
C HIS A 66 2.88 13.13 -8.38
N ASP A 67 1.63 13.10 -8.85
CA ASP A 67 0.60 14.02 -8.41
C ASP A 67 0.13 13.63 -7.00
N LEU A 68 0.44 14.49 -6.02
CA LEU A 68 0.14 14.27 -4.61
C LEU A 68 -1.16 14.94 -4.17
N ASP A 69 -1.99 15.42 -5.09
CA ASP A 69 -3.34 15.92 -4.80
C ASP A 69 -4.19 14.86 -4.05
N ASN A 70 -3.83 13.58 -4.16
CA ASN A 70 -4.42 12.48 -3.41
C ASN A 70 -3.39 11.63 -2.63
N PHE A 71 -2.55 12.28 -1.83
CA PHE A 71 -1.55 11.62 -0.99
C PHE A 71 -2.15 10.52 -0.08
N ALA A 72 -3.37 10.69 0.41
CA ALA A 72 -4.05 9.65 1.20
C ALA A 72 -4.26 8.35 0.41
N SER A 73 -4.62 8.43 -0.87
CA SER A 73 -4.76 7.22 -1.71
C SER A 73 -3.41 6.58 -2.01
N PHE A 74 -2.38 7.39 -2.25
CA PHE A 74 -1.01 6.89 -2.37
C PHE A 74 -0.60 6.07 -1.14
N LEU A 75 -0.86 6.57 0.07
CA LEU A 75 -0.53 5.86 1.31
C LEU A 75 -1.29 4.55 1.48
N ARG A 76 -2.59 4.50 1.11
CA ARG A 76 -3.37 3.26 1.11
C ARG A 76 -2.77 2.23 0.15
N VAL A 77 -2.34 2.66 -1.04
CA VAL A 77 -1.64 1.80 -2.00
C VAL A 77 -0.31 1.30 -1.45
N CYS A 78 0.48 2.15 -0.79
CA CYS A 78 1.72 1.70 -0.13
C CYS A 78 1.48 0.62 0.92
N CYS A 79 0.43 0.75 1.74
CA CYS A 79 0.07 -0.27 2.73
C CYS A 79 -0.33 -1.60 2.07
N GLY A 80 -1.23 -1.54 1.07
CA GLY A 80 -1.64 -2.74 0.33
C GLY A 80 -0.48 -3.42 -0.40
N ARG A 81 0.42 -2.62 -0.99
CA ARG A 81 1.62 -3.11 -1.67
C ARG A 81 2.59 -3.77 -0.69
N TYR A 82 2.83 -3.16 0.47
CA TYR A 82 3.67 -3.75 1.53
C TYR A 82 3.19 -5.15 1.94
N LEU A 83 1.89 -5.30 2.23
CA LEU A 83 1.31 -6.58 2.62
C LEU A 83 1.36 -7.61 1.47
N SER A 84 1.12 -7.16 0.24
CA SER A 84 1.26 -8.02 -0.96
C SER A 84 2.71 -8.50 -1.15
N LEU A 85 3.69 -7.61 -1.01
CA LEU A 85 5.10 -7.96 -1.11
C LEU A 85 5.52 -8.96 -0.03
N GLN A 86 4.96 -8.86 1.18
CA GLN A 86 5.16 -9.86 2.22
C GLN A 86 4.52 -11.20 1.87
N LEU A 87 3.28 -11.20 1.40
CA LEU A 87 2.58 -12.43 0.99
C LEU A 87 3.31 -13.17 -0.15
N ASN A 88 3.95 -12.43 -1.05
CA ASN A 88 4.74 -12.97 -2.16
C ASN A 88 6.19 -13.33 -1.76
N GLY A 89 6.58 -13.12 -0.49
CA GLY A 89 7.93 -13.41 0.00
C GLY A 89 9.03 -12.47 -0.49
N PHE A 90 8.66 -11.32 -1.07
CA PHE A 90 9.61 -10.30 -1.54
C PHE A 90 10.08 -9.39 -0.41
N VAL A 91 9.23 -9.16 0.57
CA VAL A 91 9.57 -8.45 1.81
C VAL A 91 9.42 -9.45 2.96
N PRO A 92 10.44 -9.66 3.81
CA PRO A 92 10.30 -10.55 4.96
C PRO A 92 9.19 -10.10 5.91
N THR A 93 8.45 -11.05 6.48
CA THR A 93 7.52 -10.82 7.60
C THR A 93 8.26 -10.63 8.92
N GLU A 94 9.43 -11.27 9.06
CA GLU A 94 10.34 -11.06 10.19
C GLU A 94 10.90 -9.64 10.16
N LYS A 95 10.81 -8.94 11.30
CA LYS A 95 11.19 -7.52 11.43
C LYS A 95 12.68 -7.32 11.70
N THR A 96 13.51 -8.34 11.46
CA THR A 96 14.96 -8.31 11.72
C THR A 96 15.73 -7.56 10.63
N THR A 97 15.18 -7.49 9.42
CA THR A 97 15.79 -6.78 8.28
C THR A 97 15.04 -5.47 8.00
N PRO A 98 15.72 -4.32 8.05
CA PRO A 98 15.16 -3.03 7.64
C PRO A 98 14.69 -3.06 6.18
N ILE A 99 13.60 -2.37 5.85
CA ILE A 99 13.09 -2.32 4.46
C ILE A 99 14.10 -1.61 3.57
N SER A 100 14.77 -0.58 4.11
CA SER A 100 15.84 0.16 3.44
C SER A 100 17.05 -0.69 3.02
N ALA A 101 17.23 -1.88 3.59
CA ALA A 101 18.33 -2.80 3.26
C ALA A 101 17.99 -3.78 2.12
N LEU A 102 16.73 -3.79 1.66
CA LEU A 102 16.27 -4.71 0.62
C LEU A 102 16.70 -4.21 -0.77
N ASP A 103 16.93 -5.15 -1.70
CA ASP A 103 17.16 -4.83 -3.11
C ASP A 103 15.85 -4.42 -3.78
N ALA A 104 15.54 -3.12 -3.70
CA ALA A 104 14.35 -2.53 -4.27
C ALA A 104 14.23 -2.78 -5.78
N GLN A 105 15.35 -2.75 -6.53
CA GLN A 105 15.31 -2.92 -7.98
C GLN A 105 14.90 -4.32 -8.38
N THR A 106 15.46 -5.34 -7.70
CA THR A 106 15.06 -6.73 -7.92
C THR A 106 13.61 -6.98 -7.50
N ILE A 107 13.16 -6.40 -6.39
CA ILE A 107 11.77 -6.54 -5.92
C ILE A 107 10.80 -5.93 -6.93
N LEU A 108 11.05 -4.70 -7.39
CA LEU A 108 10.19 -4.01 -8.36
C LEU A 108 10.10 -4.75 -9.70
N ALA A 109 11.22 -5.30 -10.18
CA ALA A 109 11.24 -6.09 -11.41
C ALA A 109 10.37 -7.37 -11.29
N ARG A 110 10.46 -8.08 -10.16
CA ARG A 110 9.64 -9.27 -9.88
C ARG A 110 8.17 -8.93 -9.69
N GLU A 111 7.87 -7.87 -8.96
CA GLU A 111 6.51 -7.38 -8.75
C GLU A 111 5.84 -7.01 -10.08
N GLN A 112 6.56 -6.36 -10.99
CA GLN A 112 6.05 -6.01 -12.31
C GLN A 112 5.66 -7.26 -13.13
N GLU A 113 6.46 -8.32 -13.05
CA GLU A 113 6.15 -9.59 -13.72
C GLU A 113 4.89 -10.25 -13.13
N ASN A 114 4.77 -10.27 -11.80
CA ASN A 114 3.55 -10.76 -11.13
C ASN A 114 2.30 -9.99 -11.59
N TYR A 115 2.37 -8.66 -11.66
CA TYR A 115 1.22 -7.86 -12.14
C TYR A 115 0.88 -8.11 -13.61
N ARG A 116 1.87 -8.33 -14.48
CA ARG A 116 1.62 -8.69 -15.89
C ARG A 116 0.84 -10.00 -15.99
N GLN A 117 1.24 -11.01 -15.22
CA GLN A 117 0.57 -12.31 -15.19
C GLN A 117 -0.85 -12.21 -14.61
N GLN A 118 -1.02 -11.52 -13.48
CA GLN A 118 -2.34 -11.31 -12.85
C GLN A 118 -3.29 -10.55 -13.76
N ARG A 119 -2.83 -9.48 -14.44
CA ARG A 119 -3.65 -8.74 -15.41
C ARG A 119 -4.09 -9.60 -16.57
N ALA A 120 -3.25 -10.53 -17.06
CA ALA A 120 -3.65 -11.48 -18.09
C ALA A 120 -4.74 -12.44 -17.59
N SER A 121 -4.63 -12.92 -16.35
CA SER A 121 -5.65 -13.75 -15.71
C SER A 121 -6.99 -13.00 -15.53
N TRP A 122 -6.97 -11.77 -15.02
CA TRP A 122 -8.18 -10.96 -14.82
C TRP A 122 -8.87 -10.60 -16.14
N LYS A 123 -8.11 -10.32 -17.21
CA LYS A 123 -8.67 -10.12 -18.54
C LYS A 123 -9.40 -11.38 -19.06
N LYS A 124 -8.85 -12.57 -18.80
CA LYS A 124 -9.48 -13.84 -19.16
C LYS A 124 -10.78 -14.07 -18.39
N SER A 125 -10.83 -13.72 -17.11
CA SER A 125 -12.06 -13.77 -16.30
C SER A 125 -13.12 -12.77 -16.77
N ALA A 126 -12.74 -11.53 -17.11
CA ALA A 126 -13.66 -10.53 -17.64
C ALA A 126 -14.26 -10.94 -18.99
N ALA A 127 -13.45 -11.47 -19.91
CA ALA A 127 -13.91 -11.95 -21.22
C ALA A 127 -14.86 -13.17 -21.13
N GLY A 128 -14.64 -14.06 -20.15
CA GLY A 128 -15.55 -15.18 -19.91
C GLY A 128 -16.90 -14.77 -19.32
N THR A 129 -16.96 -13.65 -18.61
CA THR A 129 -18.21 -13.12 -18.03
C THR A 129 -19.08 -12.44 -19.09
N ASP A 130 -18.47 -11.73 -20.04
CA ASP A 130 -19.17 -11.13 -21.19
C ASP A 130 -19.75 -12.16 -22.17
N ALA A 131 -19.07 -13.30 -22.36
CA ALA A 131 -19.55 -14.39 -23.22
C ALA A 131 -20.78 -15.10 -22.63
N ALA A 132 -20.84 -15.24 -21.30
CA ALA A 132 -21.98 -15.83 -20.60
C ALA A 132 -23.22 -14.93 -20.61
N HIS A 133 -23.04 -13.60 -20.58
CA HIS A 133 -24.15 -12.65 -20.56
C HIS A 133 -24.79 -12.38 -21.94
N ARG A 134 -24.13 -12.79 -23.04
CA ARG A 134 -24.65 -12.68 -24.42
C ARG A 134 -25.32 -13.95 -24.95
N ALA A 135 -25.28 -15.04 -24.19
CA ALA A 135 -25.84 -16.35 -24.57
C ALA A 135 -27.12 -16.72 -23.80
N ALA A 136 -27.67 -15.78 -23.01
CA ALA A 136 -28.93 -15.89 -22.27
C ALA A 136 -29.85 -14.72 -22.65
#